data_AF-A8TCH8-F1
#
_entry.id   AF-A8TCH8-F1
#
_cell.length_a   1.000
_cell.length_b   1.000
_cell.length_c   1.000
_cell.angle_alpha   90.00
_cell.angle_beta   90.00
_cell.angle_gamma   90.00
#
_symmetry.space_group_name_H-M   'P 1'
#
loop_
_entity.id
_entity.type
_entity.pdbx_description
1 polymer ?
#
loop_
_entity_poly.entity_id
_entity_poly.type
_entity_poly.pdbx_seq_one_letter_code
_entity_poly.pdbx_strand_id
1 'polypeptide(L)'
;MQGSVTEFLKPRLVDIEQINSTHAKVTLEPLERGFGHTLGNALRRILLSSMPGCAVTEVEIEGVLHEYSTKEGVQEDILEILLNLKGLSVRVAEGKDEVFITLNKSGSGPVVAGDITHDGDVEIANPEHVICHLTDDNAEIAMRIKVERGRGYVPASARIIMKMTTSNRSLLVD
;
A
#
# COMPACT_ATOMS: atom_id res chain seq x y z
N MET A 1 34.05 11.35 34.33
CA MET A 1 34.63 11.99 33.13
C MET A 1 33.76 13.19 32.80
N GLN A 2 34.25 14.41 33.08
CA GLN A 2 33.58 15.63 32.61
C GLN A 2 33.86 15.72 31.11
N GLY A 3 32.84 15.47 30.29
CA GLY A 3 32.93 15.62 28.84
C GLY A 3 33.25 17.07 28.49
N SER A 4 34.18 17.26 27.56
CA SER A 4 34.45 18.58 26.98
C SER A 4 33.15 19.18 26.45
N VAL A 5 32.91 20.49 26.65
CA VAL A 5 31.72 21.22 26.16
C VAL A 5 31.60 21.15 24.62
N THR A 6 32.66 20.69 23.94
CA THR A 6 32.73 20.49 22.50
C THR A 6 32.19 19.15 22.01
N GLU A 7 31.86 18.20 22.89
CA GLU A 7 31.41 16.86 22.53
C GLU A 7 29.93 16.65 22.85
N PHE A 8 29.11 16.44 21.82
CA PHE A 8 27.69 16.14 21.96
C PHE A 8 27.44 14.65 22.20
N LEU A 9 26.43 14.34 23.03
CA LEU A 9 25.89 12.99 23.16
C LEU A 9 25.33 12.51 21.81
N LYS A 10 25.75 11.31 21.39
CA LYS A 10 25.25 10.69 20.16
C LYS A 10 24.05 9.79 20.49
N PRO A 11 22.85 10.08 19.95
CA PRO A 11 21.71 9.22 20.19
C PRO A 11 21.93 7.82 19.61
N ARG A 12 21.43 6.82 20.32
CA ARG A 12 21.40 5.43 19.87
C ARG A 12 19.98 4.91 20.00
N LEU A 13 19.66 3.91 19.18
CA LEU A 13 18.42 3.17 19.37
C LEU A 13 18.60 2.28 20.61
N VAL A 14 17.77 2.51 21.62
CA VAL A 14 17.87 1.82 22.91
C VAL A 14 16.84 0.71 23.00
N ASP A 15 15.62 0.96 22.54
CA ASP A 15 14.51 0.02 22.67
C ASP A 15 13.54 0.11 21.49
N ILE A 16 12.96 -1.04 21.16
CA ILE A 16 11.88 -1.20 20.17
C ILE A 16 10.79 -2.05 20.84
N GLU A 17 9.73 -1.39 21.27
CA GLU A 17 8.54 -2.03 21.82
C GLU A 17 7.54 -2.25 20.68
N GLN A 18 7.36 -3.50 20.26
CA GLN A 18 6.34 -3.86 19.26
C GLN A 18 4.99 -4.08 19.97
N ILE A 19 4.04 -3.19 19.73
CA ILE A 19 2.71 -3.22 20.35
C ILE A 19 1.79 -4.17 19.57
N ASN A 20 1.86 -4.15 18.24
CA ASN A 20 1.23 -5.13 17.36
C ASN A 20 1.97 -5.23 16.01
N SER A 21 1.42 -5.92 15.01
CA SER A 21 2.06 -6.13 13.71
C SER A 21 2.35 -4.83 12.94
N THR A 22 1.59 -3.76 13.16
CA THR A 22 1.69 -2.48 12.44
C THR A 22 1.98 -1.28 13.35
N HIS A 23 2.15 -1.50 14.66
CA HIS A 23 2.40 -0.46 15.65
C HIS A 23 3.61 -0.80 16.51
N ALA A 24 4.59 0.10 16.51
CA ALA A 24 5.79 -0.01 17.30
C ALA A 24 6.18 1.34 17.91
N LYS A 25 6.81 1.29 19.08
CA LYS A 25 7.37 2.44 19.78
C LYS A 25 8.88 2.27 19.84
N VAL A 26 9.60 3.26 19.29
CA VAL A 26 11.07 3.27 19.25
C VAL A 26 11.60 4.34 20.19
N THR A 27 12.50 3.96 21.08
CA THR A 27 13.10 4.84 22.08
C THR A 27 14.56 5.15 21.71
N LEU A 28 14.88 6.44 21.55
CA LEU A 28 16.22 6.93 21.22
C LEU A 28 16.81 7.73 22.38
N GLU A 29 17.92 7.26 22.94
CA GLU A 29 18.64 7.88 24.05
C GLU A 29 20.16 7.60 23.93
N PRO A 30 21.03 8.41 24.56
CA PRO A 30 20.75 9.69 25.21
C PRO A 30 20.67 10.84 24.19
N LEU A 31 19.88 11.86 24.51
CA LEU A 31 19.73 13.06 23.69
C LEU A 31 20.07 14.31 24.49
N GLU A 32 20.71 15.25 23.82
CA GLU A 32 20.96 16.58 24.36
C GLU A 32 19.66 17.36 24.52
N ARG A 33 19.65 18.28 25.49
CA ARG A 33 18.48 19.14 25.71
C ARG A 33 18.15 19.92 24.43
N GLY A 34 16.90 19.81 23.98
CA GLY A 34 16.41 20.46 22.75
C GLY A 34 16.56 19.61 21.48
N PHE A 35 17.38 18.55 21.47
CA PHE A 35 17.55 17.70 20.28
C PHE A 35 16.34 16.78 20.03
N GLY A 36 15.58 16.44 21.08
CA GLY A 36 14.38 15.59 20.96
C GLY A 36 13.36 16.12 19.96
N HIS A 37 13.01 17.41 20.04
CA HIS A 37 12.07 18.02 19.08
C HIS A 37 12.67 18.15 17.68
N THR A 38 13.95 18.53 17.57
CA THR A 38 14.64 18.69 16.29
C THR A 38 14.66 17.37 15.51
N LEU A 39 15.11 16.28 16.16
CA LEU A 39 15.15 14.96 15.55
C LEU A 39 13.76 14.37 15.36
N GLY A 40 12.88 14.48 16.37
CA GLY A 40 11.52 13.96 16.31
C GLY A 40 10.72 14.57 15.15
N ASN A 41 10.79 15.89 14.96
CA ASN A 41 10.11 16.55 13.84
C ASN A 41 10.73 16.18 12.49
N ALA A 42 12.06 16.10 12.40
CA ALA A 42 12.73 15.69 11.17
C ALA A 42 12.37 14.26 10.77
N LEU A 43 12.48 13.30 11.71
CA LEU A 43 12.13 11.90 11.50
C LEU A 43 10.65 11.74 11.16
N ARG A 44 9.74 12.41 11.89
CA ARG A 44 8.30 12.40 11.58
C ARG A 44 8.03 12.83 10.13
N ARG A 45 8.68 13.90 9.67
CA ARG A 45 8.51 14.36 8.28
C ARG A 45 9.00 13.33 7.28
N ILE A 46 10.21 12.78 7.49
CA ILE A 46 10.80 11.78 6.60
C ILE A 46 9.92 10.52 6.54
N LEU A 47 9.48 10.03 7.69
CA LEU A 47 8.63 8.83 7.78
C LEU A 47 7.28 9.03 7.08
N LEU A 48 6.69 10.23 7.18
CA LEU A 48 5.40 10.54 6.55
C LEU A 48 5.49 10.82 5.04
N SER A 49 6.64 11.28 4.52
CA SER A 49 6.73 11.74 3.13
C SER A 49 7.65 10.94 2.22
N SER A 50 8.61 10.19 2.77
CA SER A 50 9.77 9.72 2.00
C SER A 50 10.06 8.23 2.16
N MET A 51 9.20 7.50 2.86
CA MET A 51 9.33 6.05 2.97
C MET A 51 9.05 5.38 1.62
N PRO A 52 9.96 4.51 1.15
CA PRO A 52 9.67 3.65 0.02
C PRO A 52 8.63 2.61 0.41
N GLY A 53 7.71 2.32 -0.49
CA GLY A 53 6.66 1.31 -0.30
C GLY A 53 6.15 0.80 -1.63
N CYS A 54 5.42 -0.32 -1.58
CA CYS A 54 4.70 -0.84 -2.74
C CYS A 54 3.21 -0.55 -2.54
N ALA A 55 2.54 -0.08 -3.58
CA ALA A 55 1.12 0.20 -3.54
C ALA A 55 0.47 -0.18 -4.87
N VAL A 56 -0.83 -0.47 -4.83
CA VAL A 56 -1.61 -0.65 -6.05
C VAL A 56 -1.74 0.70 -6.74
N THR A 57 -1.45 0.74 -8.04
CA THR A 57 -1.53 1.96 -8.84
C THR A 57 -2.60 1.91 -9.91
N GLU A 58 -2.81 0.73 -10.51
CA GLU A 58 -3.77 0.50 -11.57
C GLU A 58 -4.47 -0.84 -11.40
N VAL A 59 -5.70 -0.92 -11.88
CA VAL A 59 -6.49 -2.14 -11.91
C VAL A 59 -7.24 -2.21 -13.24
N GLU A 60 -7.17 -3.35 -13.90
CA GLU A 60 -7.99 -3.68 -15.05
C GLU A 60 -8.99 -4.75 -14.63
N ILE A 61 -10.28 -4.41 -14.61
CA ILE A 61 -11.37 -5.31 -14.19
C ILE A 61 -12.15 -5.74 -15.43
N GLU A 62 -12.39 -7.04 -15.58
CA GLU A 62 -13.12 -7.56 -16.74
C GLU A 62 -14.59 -7.11 -16.75
N GLY A 63 -15.01 -6.58 -17.90
CA GLY A 63 -16.37 -6.06 -18.12
C GLY A 63 -16.60 -4.64 -17.58
N VAL A 64 -15.57 -3.98 -17.03
CA VAL A 64 -15.67 -2.64 -16.45
C VAL A 64 -14.87 -1.65 -17.31
N LEU A 65 -15.53 -0.59 -17.77
CA LEU A 65 -14.91 0.43 -18.62
C LEU A 65 -14.48 1.69 -17.86
N HIS A 66 -15.16 2.00 -16.75
CA HIS A 66 -14.92 3.20 -15.97
C HIS A 66 -15.28 2.96 -14.49
N GLU A 67 -14.67 3.76 -13.61
CA GLU A 67 -14.80 3.67 -12.15
C GLU A 67 -16.22 3.91 -11.62
N TYR A 68 -17.06 4.67 -12.34
CA TYR A 68 -18.45 4.96 -11.91
C TYR A 68 -19.47 3.88 -12.27
N SER A 69 -19.03 2.71 -12.73
CA SER A 69 -19.93 1.62 -13.10
C SER A 69 -20.19 0.69 -11.92
N THR A 70 -21.18 -0.19 -12.10
CA THR A 70 -21.42 -1.33 -11.22
C THR A 70 -21.18 -2.61 -12.03
N LYS A 71 -20.80 -3.69 -11.34
CA LYS A 71 -20.65 -5.01 -11.94
C LYS A 71 -21.75 -5.93 -11.43
N GLU A 72 -22.44 -6.59 -12.35
CA GLU A 72 -23.47 -7.58 -11.98
C GLU A 72 -22.84 -8.72 -11.17
N GLY A 73 -23.51 -9.14 -10.10
CA GLY A 73 -23.03 -10.19 -9.21
C GLY A 73 -22.01 -9.74 -8.15
N VAL A 74 -21.69 -8.45 -8.07
CA VAL A 74 -20.83 -7.87 -7.03
C VAL A 74 -21.64 -6.91 -6.16
N GLN A 75 -21.47 -6.97 -4.85
CA GLN A 75 -22.21 -6.14 -3.90
C GLN A 75 -21.76 -4.67 -3.91
N GLU A 76 -20.45 -4.44 -3.96
CA GLU A 76 -19.82 -3.12 -3.96
C GLU A 76 -19.84 -2.46 -5.34
N ASP A 77 -19.85 -1.12 -5.37
CA ASP A 77 -19.57 -0.39 -6.59
C ASP A 77 -18.07 -0.41 -6.94
N ILE A 78 -17.72 -0.09 -8.18
CA ILE A 78 -16.32 -0.16 -8.61
C ILE A 78 -15.44 0.84 -7.84
N LEU A 79 -15.97 1.99 -7.39
CA LEU A 79 -15.21 2.95 -6.58
C LEU A 79 -14.83 2.38 -5.22
N GLU A 80 -15.75 1.66 -4.57
CA GLU A 80 -15.53 0.99 -3.30
C GLU A 80 -14.53 -0.16 -3.45
N ILE A 81 -14.58 -0.90 -4.56
CA ILE A 81 -13.55 -1.91 -4.87
C ILE A 81 -12.17 -1.25 -5.03
N LEU A 82 -12.07 -0.14 -5.77
CA LEU A 82 -10.80 0.60 -5.93
C LEU A 82 -10.29 1.11 -4.57
N LEU A 83 -11.19 1.60 -3.71
CA LEU A 83 -10.85 2.03 -2.35
C LEU A 83 -10.34 0.87 -1.49
N ASN A 84 -10.97 -0.31 -1.58
CA ASN A 84 -10.52 -1.50 -0.87
C ASN A 84 -9.15 -1.97 -1.39
N LEU A 85 -8.90 -1.90 -2.69
CA LEU A 85 -7.60 -2.22 -3.28
C LEU A 85 -6.49 -1.25 -2.86
N LYS A 86 -6.82 0.00 -2.53
CA LYS A 86 -5.86 0.95 -1.91
C LYS A 86 -5.37 0.47 -0.54
N GLY A 87 -6.23 -0.21 0.21
CA GLY A 87 -5.91 -0.79 1.52
C GLY A 87 -5.06 -2.06 1.45
N LEU A 88 -4.87 -2.63 0.26
CA LEU A 88 -4.10 -3.85 0.06
C LEU A 88 -2.63 -3.65 0.44
N SER A 89 -2.19 -4.36 1.46
CA SER A 89 -0.80 -4.29 1.96
C SER A 89 0.07 -5.32 1.25
N VAL A 90 0.86 -4.87 0.27
CA VAL A 90 1.72 -5.72 -0.56
C VAL A 90 3.20 -5.41 -0.32
N ARG A 91 4.02 -6.44 -0.28
CA ARG A 91 5.49 -6.35 -0.34
C ARG A 91 5.98 -7.02 -1.60
N VAL A 92 6.94 -6.38 -2.25
CA VAL A 92 7.60 -6.91 -3.45
C VAL A 92 9.09 -7.05 -3.14
N ALA A 93 9.68 -8.18 -3.55
CA ALA A 93 11.10 -8.44 -3.43
C ALA A 93 11.94 -7.31 -4.04
N GLU A 94 13.16 -7.15 -3.53
CA GLU A 94 14.07 -6.11 -4.04
C GLU A 94 14.45 -6.37 -5.51
N GLY A 95 14.62 -5.29 -6.28
CA GLY A 95 14.98 -5.37 -7.70
C GLY A 95 13.79 -5.36 -8.67
N LYS A 96 12.55 -5.40 -8.19
CA LYS A 96 11.34 -5.17 -8.99
C LYS A 96 10.63 -3.88 -8.55
N ASP A 97 10.50 -2.96 -9.49
CA ASP A 97 9.79 -1.69 -9.29
C ASP A 97 8.32 -1.76 -9.72
N GLU A 98 7.96 -2.72 -10.57
CA GLU A 98 6.61 -2.94 -11.07
C GLU A 98 6.32 -4.45 -11.15
N VAL A 99 5.15 -4.87 -10.66
CA VAL A 99 4.66 -6.25 -10.75
C VAL A 99 3.16 -6.25 -11.04
N PHE A 100 2.72 -7.21 -11.84
CA PHE A 100 1.31 -7.50 -12.04
C PHE A 100 0.91 -8.73 -11.24
N ILE A 101 -0.20 -8.62 -10.51
CA ILE A 101 -0.84 -9.74 -9.81
C ILE A 101 -2.26 -9.91 -10.36
N THR A 102 -2.79 -11.11 -10.29
CA THR A 102 -4.10 -11.44 -10.87
C THR A 102 -5.04 -11.96 -9.78
N LEU A 103 -6.30 -11.55 -9.84
CA LEU A 103 -7.35 -12.04 -8.98
C LEU A 103 -8.44 -12.61 -9.87
N ASN A 104 -8.73 -13.90 -9.70
CA ASN A 104 -9.80 -14.60 -10.38
C ASN A 104 -10.60 -15.36 -9.33
N LYS A 105 -11.85 -14.97 -9.11
CA LYS A 105 -12.74 -15.61 -8.14
C LYS A 105 -14.13 -15.74 -8.74
N SER A 106 -14.76 -16.88 -8.48
CA SER A 106 -16.16 -17.15 -8.83
C SER A 106 -16.87 -17.84 -7.67
N GLY A 107 -18.20 -17.74 -7.65
CA GLY A 107 -19.05 -18.28 -6.60
C GLY A 107 -19.42 -17.25 -5.54
N SER A 108 -20.47 -17.52 -4.77
CA SER A 108 -20.94 -16.60 -3.74
C SER A 108 -19.97 -16.50 -2.55
N GLY A 109 -19.79 -15.29 -2.02
CA GLY A 109 -19.00 -15.04 -0.81
C GLY A 109 -17.97 -13.90 -0.92
N PRO A 110 -17.20 -13.66 0.16
CA PRO A 110 -16.19 -12.61 0.19
C PRO A 110 -14.99 -12.98 -0.70
N VAL A 111 -14.50 -12.00 -1.42
CA VAL A 111 -13.24 -12.03 -2.17
C VAL A 111 -12.18 -11.37 -1.31
N VAL A 112 -11.20 -12.15 -0.88
CA VAL A 112 -10.14 -11.67 0.03
C VAL A 112 -8.80 -11.55 -0.69
N ALA A 113 -7.88 -10.78 -0.12
CA ALA A 113 -6.54 -10.61 -0.66
C ALA A 113 -5.77 -11.94 -0.80
N GLY A 114 -6.07 -12.93 0.03
CA GLY A 114 -5.53 -14.29 -0.11
C GLY A 114 -5.95 -15.04 -1.37
N ASP A 115 -6.99 -14.61 -2.08
CA ASP A 115 -7.41 -15.19 -3.37
C ASP A 115 -6.56 -14.67 -4.56
N ILE A 116 -5.67 -13.70 -4.32
CA ILE A 116 -4.80 -13.15 -5.36
C ILE A 116 -3.74 -14.18 -5.74
N THR A 117 -3.64 -14.46 -7.03
CA THR A 117 -2.54 -15.21 -7.61
C THR A 117 -1.36 -14.29 -7.84
N HIS A 118 -0.22 -14.64 -7.24
CA HIS A 118 1.00 -13.86 -7.32
C HIS A 118 2.23 -14.77 -7.44
N ASP A 119 3.32 -14.21 -7.94
CA ASP A 119 4.62 -14.89 -8.00
C ASP A 119 5.28 -14.91 -6.61
N GLY A 120 6.32 -15.75 -6.43
CA GLY A 120 7.08 -15.85 -5.17
C GLY A 120 7.82 -14.56 -4.76
N ASP A 121 7.90 -13.58 -5.65
CA ASP A 121 8.49 -12.27 -5.35
C ASP A 121 7.50 -11.28 -4.71
N VAL A 122 6.24 -11.68 -4.55
CA VAL A 122 5.18 -10.86 -3.94
C VAL A 122 4.71 -11.54 -2.66
N GLU A 123 4.57 -10.74 -1.60
CA GLU A 123 4.02 -11.16 -0.31
C GLU A 123 2.84 -10.25 0.04
N ILE A 124 1.70 -10.87 0.34
CA ILE A 124 0.50 -10.18 0.81
C ILE A 124 0.53 -10.18 2.33
N ALA A 125 0.71 -9.00 2.93
CA ALA A 125 0.91 -8.87 4.38
C ALA A 125 -0.37 -9.11 5.18
N ASN A 126 -1.54 -8.86 4.59
CA ASN A 126 -2.85 -9.12 5.20
C ASN A 126 -3.74 -9.92 4.23
N PRO A 127 -3.67 -11.27 4.25
CA PRO A 127 -4.49 -12.12 3.39
C PRO A 127 -6.00 -12.05 3.66
N GLU A 128 -6.42 -11.63 4.86
CA GLU A 128 -7.83 -11.52 5.26
C GLU A 128 -8.50 -10.22 4.78
N HIS A 129 -7.74 -9.32 4.15
CA HIS A 129 -8.27 -8.05 3.66
C HIS A 129 -9.33 -8.29 2.58
N VAL A 130 -10.55 -7.84 2.83
CA VAL A 130 -11.68 -8.01 1.90
C VAL A 130 -11.58 -6.96 0.78
N ILE A 131 -11.73 -7.43 -0.45
CA ILE A 131 -11.72 -6.59 -1.65
C ILE A 131 -13.16 -6.28 -2.08
N CYS A 132 -14.00 -7.32 -2.16
CA CYS A 132 -15.42 -7.21 -2.51
C CYS A 132 -16.18 -8.47 -2.10
N HIS A 133 -17.50 -8.49 -2.29
CA HIS A 133 -18.36 -9.65 -2.07
C HIS A 133 -19.11 -10.03 -3.36
N LEU A 134 -19.07 -11.31 -3.70
CA LEU A 134 -19.85 -11.89 -4.79
C LEU A 134 -21.22 -12.34 -4.27
N THR A 135 -22.29 -11.88 -4.91
CA THR A 135 -23.68 -12.09 -4.44
C THR A 135 -24.27 -13.41 -4.89
N ASP A 136 -23.79 -13.99 -5.99
CA ASP A 136 -24.40 -15.13 -6.67
C ASP A 136 -23.37 -16.22 -7.00
N ASP A 137 -23.79 -17.48 -7.08
CA ASP A 137 -22.90 -18.61 -7.40
C ASP A 137 -22.33 -18.57 -8.83
N ASN A 138 -23.02 -17.85 -9.73
CA ASN A 138 -22.56 -17.61 -11.11
C ASN A 138 -21.79 -16.29 -11.26
N ALA A 139 -21.67 -15.50 -10.19
CA ALA A 139 -20.91 -14.26 -10.24
C ALA A 139 -19.42 -14.57 -10.33
N GLU A 140 -18.71 -13.81 -11.15
CA GLU A 140 -17.28 -13.92 -11.32
C GLU A 140 -16.64 -12.54 -11.36
N ILE A 141 -15.45 -12.45 -10.78
CA ILE A 141 -14.60 -11.28 -10.86
C ILE A 141 -13.20 -11.70 -11.26
N ALA A 142 -12.76 -11.13 -12.37
CA ALA A 142 -11.42 -11.26 -12.90
C ALA A 142 -10.83 -9.85 -13.00
N MET A 143 -9.67 -9.66 -12.37
CA MET A 143 -8.95 -8.39 -12.45
C MET A 143 -7.44 -8.60 -12.47
N ARG A 144 -6.75 -7.70 -13.17
CA ARG A 144 -5.29 -7.57 -13.18
C ARG A 144 -4.91 -6.31 -12.42
N ILE A 145 -4.13 -6.48 -11.36
CA ILE A 145 -3.76 -5.42 -10.44
C ILE A 145 -2.27 -5.10 -10.67
N LYS A 146 -1.97 -3.83 -10.89
CA LYS A 146 -0.61 -3.31 -11.01
C LYS A 146 -0.13 -2.80 -9.66
N VAL A 147 0.99 -3.33 -9.18
CA VAL A 147 1.66 -2.88 -7.97
C VAL A 147 2.98 -2.24 -8.35
N GLU A 148 3.19 -1.02 -7.88
CA GLU A 148 4.42 -0.27 -8.15
C GLU A 148 5.10 0.16 -6.86
N ARG A 149 6.43 0.20 -6.91
CA ARG A 149 7.27 0.76 -5.86
C ARG A 149 7.33 2.28 -6.02
N GLY A 150 6.97 2.99 -4.96
CA GLY A 150 6.92 4.45 -4.95
C GLY A 150 7.43 5.03 -3.65
N ARG A 151 7.29 6.35 -3.52
CA ARG A 151 7.58 7.12 -2.30
C ARG A 151 6.46 8.11 -2.05
N GLY A 152 6.00 8.17 -0.79
CA GLY A 152 4.94 9.08 -0.39
C GLY A 152 3.59 8.77 -1.06
N TYR A 153 2.72 9.76 -1.09
CA TYR A 153 1.39 9.67 -1.69
C TYR A 153 1.35 10.43 -3.03
N VAL A 154 0.95 9.74 -4.09
CA VAL A 154 0.73 10.33 -5.41
C VAL A 154 -0.70 10.02 -5.83
N PRO A 155 -1.62 11.01 -5.87
CA PRO A 155 -3.00 10.78 -6.25
C PRO A 155 -3.11 10.44 -7.76
N ALA A 156 -4.19 9.75 -8.14
CA ALA A 156 -4.47 9.38 -9.51
C ALA A 156 -4.48 10.59 -10.45
N SER A 157 -5.09 11.71 -10.01
CA SER A 157 -5.11 12.98 -10.75
C SER A 157 -3.73 13.50 -11.15
N ALA A 158 -2.70 13.30 -10.31
CA ALA A 158 -1.32 13.70 -10.62
C ALA A 158 -0.64 12.73 -11.61
N ARG A 159 -1.06 11.46 -11.66
CA ARG A 159 -0.53 10.45 -12.58
C ARG A 159 -1.07 10.58 -14.01
N ILE A 160 -2.31 11.07 -14.17
CA ILE A 160 -2.98 11.25 -15.48
C ILE A 160 -2.14 12.13 -16.43
N ILE A 161 -1.44 13.13 -15.89
CA ILE A 161 -0.59 14.05 -16.68
C ILE A 161 0.61 13.32 -17.32
N MET A 162 1.04 12.19 -16.75
CA MET A 162 2.18 11.41 -17.24
C MET A 162 1.82 10.42 -18.37
N LYS A 163 0.53 10.11 -18.56
CA LYS A 163 0.07 8.87 -19.22
C LYS A 163 -0.67 9.03 -20.55
N MET A 164 -0.67 10.20 -21.18
CA MET A 164 -1.31 10.47 -22.49
C MET A 164 -0.80 9.60 -23.68
N THR A 165 -0.12 8.48 -23.45
CA THR A 165 0.49 7.61 -24.47
C THR A 165 0.11 6.13 -24.38
N THR A 166 -0.63 5.64 -23.38
CA THR A 166 -0.94 4.18 -23.29
C THR A 166 -2.42 3.87 -23.06
N SER A 167 -2.91 2.89 -23.83
CA SER A 167 -4.24 2.25 -23.93
C SER A 167 -5.30 2.50 -22.83
N ASN A 168 -6.52 2.78 -23.30
CA ASN A 168 -7.72 3.29 -22.61
C ASN A 168 -8.46 2.30 -21.66
N ARG A 169 -7.80 1.32 -21.04
CA ARG A 169 -8.51 0.22 -20.29
C ARG A 169 -8.14 0.01 -18.82
N SER A 170 -7.12 0.68 -18.29
CA SER A 170 -6.75 0.56 -16.87
C SER A 170 -7.44 1.64 -16.03
N LEU A 171 -8.10 1.26 -14.94
CA LEU A 171 -8.58 2.18 -13.91
C LEU A 171 -7.43 2.57 -12.98
N LEU A 172 -7.35 3.84 -12.58
CA LEU A 172 -6.35 4.29 -11.61
C LEU A 172 -6.90 4.13 -10.20
N VAL A 173 -6.05 3.65 -9.29
CA VAL A 173 -6.35 3.60 -7.86
C VAL A 173 -5.88 4.91 -7.23
N ASP A 174 -6.83 5.64 -6.64
CA ASP A 174 -6.60 6.93 -5.97
C ASP A 174 -6.40 6.76 -4.47
#